data_AF-A0A373D3M0-F1
#
_entry.id   AF-A0A373D3M0-F1
#
_cell.length_a   1.000
_cell.length_b   1.000
_cell.length_c   1.000
_cell.angle_alpha   90.00
_cell.angle_beta   90.00
_cell.angle_gamma   90.00
#
_symmetry.space_group_name_H-M   'P 1'
#
loop_
_entity.id
_entity.type
_entity.pdbx_description
1 polymer ?
#
loop_
_entity_poly.entity_id
_entity_poly.type
_entity_poly.pdbx_seq_one_letter_code
_entity_poly.pdbx_strand_id
1 'polypeptide(L)'
;MLQYIIPAMKMLFTVENFIWINLGVFIGSVFAAIPGLTVILCIILFLPFTYKMTAIPGMMFLLGIYCAGGYGGSVSAILINTPGTPHAATTMLDGHPMSEKGRTKAALKIALYASTFGGIFSALTLLFLAPQVAKVAANIGTAEYFLVCVFGLTIIAGISGKSMIKGIISACLGLFISCIGADPQTSYDRFTFGISRLYLGLDLAICLIGLFALIEILKKAELKPDRLKLDTSKIMDDGKITKDEYKRMARPALLSSIIGVIIGIIPGTGASMASWFSYDVAKNMSRHKEEFGHGSVEGIAAAESANNAVTGATLIPLLTLGIPGDGCVAIMLSALMINGLNPGLSLFTTQGDIMYAIMLGLLFVNLFMFLQGKYLTKLFAKVVSIPQEILTPIIVIFCFAGAYSVNKSYFDVAVTLTFAVIAWLLYKLDFPTVPILLGLVLGNMTETNFRRALLISEGNPSIFVSSPYCIAFIILIIGAVAMIIRSKLRDRNVQKGA
;
A
#
# COMPACT_ATOMS: atom_id res chain seq x y z
N MET A 1 24.90 -8.63 8.24
CA MET A 1 24.00 -7.65 8.88
C MET A 1 24.79 -6.50 9.47
N LEU A 2 25.60 -6.70 10.52
CA LEU A 2 26.38 -5.62 11.16
C LEU A 2 27.30 -4.85 10.20
N GLN A 3 27.92 -5.53 9.23
CA GLN A 3 28.75 -4.91 8.19
C GLN A 3 28.02 -3.89 7.30
N TYR A 4 26.69 -4.04 7.13
CA TYR A 4 25.87 -3.13 6.32
C TYR A 4 25.16 -2.05 7.15
N ILE A 5 24.93 -2.29 8.45
CA ILE A 5 24.23 -1.34 9.32
C ILE A 5 25.02 -0.05 9.50
N ILE A 6 26.34 -0.12 9.71
CA ILE A 6 27.15 1.09 9.93
C ILE A 6 27.18 1.99 8.68
N PRO A 7 27.46 1.49 7.47
CA PRO A 7 27.32 2.27 6.24
C PRO A 7 25.90 2.80 6.03
N ALA A 8 24.89 1.95 6.23
CA ALA A 8 23.48 2.34 6.11
C ALA A 8 23.11 3.50 7.04
N MET A 9 23.56 3.47 8.30
CA MET A 9 23.35 4.57 9.24
C MET A 9 24.03 5.85 8.77
N LYS A 10 25.27 5.80 8.24
CA LYS A 10 25.94 6.99 7.70
C LYS A 10 25.17 7.59 6.52
N MET A 11 24.63 6.75 5.63
CA MET A 11 23.85 7.21 4.48
C MET A 11 22.47 7.74 4.90
N LEU A 12 21.87 7.17 5.95
CA LEU A 12 20.56 7.56 6.44
C LEU A 12 20.59 8.84 7.28
N PHE A 13 21.57 9.00 8.17
CA PHE A 13 21.71 10.12 9.10
C PHE A 13 22.24 11.38 8.40
N THR A 14 21.50 11.85 7.40
CA THR A 14 21.73 13.12 6.74
C THR A 14 20.55 14.06 7.01
N VAL A 15 20.84 15.36 7.02
CA VAL A 15 19.81 16.39 7.19
C VAL A 15 18.77 16.28 6.08
N GLU A 16 19.21 16.02 4.84
CA GLU A 16 18.34 15.81 3.68
C GLU A 16 17.32 14.70 3.92
N ASN A 17 17.75 13.51 4.37
CA ASN A 17 16.83 12.40 4.60
C ASN A 17 15.81 12.74 5.69
N PHE A 18 16.22 13.38 6.79
CA PHE A 18 15.27 13.77 7.83
C PHE A 18 14.27 14.84 7.36
N ILE A 19 14.67 15.75 6.46
CA ILE A 19 13.74 16.68 5.82
C ILE A 19 12.71 15.91 5.00
N TRP A 20 13.13 14.98 4.15
CA TRP A 20 12.22 14.20 3.31
C TRP A 20 11.31 13.26 4.10
N ILE A 21 11.81 12.63 5.18
CA ILE A 21 10.97 11.87 6.11
C ILE A 21 9.90 12.79 6.70
N ASN A 22 10.28 13.96 7.24
CA ASN A 22 9.32 14.86 7.86
C ASN A 22 8.30 15.39 6.86
N LEU A 23 8.73 15.76 5.66
CA LEU A 23 7.84 16.22 4.60
C LEU A 23 6.86 15.11 4.19
N GLY A 24 7.36 13.89 4.01
CA GLY A 24 6.54 12.73 3.65
C GLY A 24 5.51 12.40 4.73
N VAL A 25 5.92 12.37 5.99
CA VAL A 25 5.04 12.14 7.14
C VAL A 25 3.96 13.23 7.23
N PHE A 26 4.34 14.48 7.03
CA PHE A 26 3.43 15.61 7.08
C PHE A 26 2.38 15.53 5.97
N ILE A 27 2.84 15.37 4.71
CA ILE A 27 1.98 15.27 3.54
C ILE A 27 1.07 14.05 3.63
N GLY A 28 1.61 12.89 4.03
CA GLY A 28 0.82 11.67 4.22
C GLY A 28 -0.29 11.84 5.25
N SER A 29 0.03 12.44 6.40
CA SER A 29 -0.96 12.72 7.46
C SER A 29 -2.05 13.67 6.97
N VAL A 30 -1.66 14.75 6.28
CA VAL A 30 -2.59 15.77 5.73
C VAL A 30 -3.51 15.16 4.68
N PHE A 31 -2.96 14.47 3.68
CA PHE A 31 -3.75 13.86 2.61
C PHE A 31 -4.72 12.83 3.18
N ALA A 32 -4.25 11.93 4.04
CA ALA A 32 -5.11 10.89 4.58
C ALA A 32 -6.12 11.41 5.59
N ALA A 33 -5.88 12.55 6.26
CA ALA A 33 -6.90 13.16 7.12
C ALA A 33 -8.10 13.67 6.32
N ILE A 34 -7.94 13.95 5.02
CA ILE A 34 -9.03 14.47 4.19
C ILE A 34 -9.91 13.30 3.68
N PRO A 35 -11.22 13.30 3.96
CA PRO A 35 -12.14 12.26 3.51
C PRO A 35 -12.05 11.95 2.01
N GLY A 36 -11.92 10.66 1.71
CA GLY A 36 -11.83 10.11 0.35
C GLY A 36 -10.50 10.37 -0.37
N LEU A 37 -9.52 11.06 0.22
CA LEU A 37 -8.17 11.08 -0.35
C LEU A 37 -7.39 9.87 0.15
N THR A 38 -7.07 8.96 -0.77
CA THR A 38 -6.36 7.74 -0.44
C THR A 38 -4.85 7.96 -0.37
N VAL A 39 -4.17 7.12 0.41
CA VAL A 39 -2.69 7.10 0.47
C VAL A 39 -2.09 6.76 -0.89
N ILE A 40 -2.74 5.85 -1.63
CA ILE A 40 -2.37 5.47 -3.01
C ILE A 40 -2.34 6.71 -3.91
N LEU A 41 -3.39 7.53 -3.88
CA LEU A 41 -3.45 8.76 -4.68
C LEU A 41 -2.30 9.72 -4.30
N CYS A 42 -2.01 9.88 -3.02
CA CYS A 42 -0.90 10.72 -2.56
C CYS A 42 0.45 10.24 -3.10
N ILE A 43 0.76 8.94 -2.96
CA ILE A 43 2.00 8.35 -3.49
C ILE A 43 2.11 8.58 -5.00
N ILE A 44 1.03 8.39 -5.77
CA ILE A 44 1.05 8.57 -7.23
C ILE A 44 1.35 10.02 -7.63
N LEU A 45 0.74 11.00 -6.95
CA LEU A 45 0.99 12.42 -7.24
C LEU A 45 2.44 12.81 -6.96
N PHE A 46 3.03 12.23 -5.93
CA PHE A 46 4.37 12.57 -5.49
C PHE A 46 5.47 11.67 -6.08
N LEU A 47 5.12 10.56 -6.71
CA LEU A 47 6.06 9.65 -7.36
C LEU A 47 6.96 10.36 -8.40
N PRO A 48 6.46 11.22 -9.31
CA PRO A 48 7.31 11.92 -10.27
C PRO A 48 8.40 12.80 -9.64
N PHE A 49 8.16 13.33 -8.44
CA PHE A 49 9.16 14.14 -7.72
C PHE A 49 10.35 13.29 -7.28
N THR A 50 10.11 12.00 -6.99
CA THR A 50 11.17 11.07 -6.56
C THR A 50 12.12 10.66 -7.67
N TYR A 51 11.75 10.86 -8.95
CA TYR A 51 12.61 10.46 -10.09
C TYR A 51 13.86 11.34 -10.21
N LYS A 52 13.85 12.52 -9.60
CA LYS A 52 15.02 13.41 -9.53
C LYS A 52 15.83 13.23 -8.25
N MET A 53 15.40 12.33 -7.37
CA MET A 53 16.01 12.08 -6.07
C MET A 53 16.81 10.78 -6.15
N THR A 54 17.81 10.64 -5.28
CA THR A 54 18.45 9.33 -5.08
C THR A 54 17.52 8.40 -4.30
N ALA A 55 17.80 7.09 -4.33
CA ALA A 55 16.89 6.08 -3.81
C ALA A 55 16.51 6.28 -2.32
N ILE A 56 17.47 6.63 -1.47
CA ILE A 56 17.24 6.78 -0.02
C ILE A 56 16.24 7.91 0.26
N PRO A 57 16.50 9.19 -0.10
CA PRO A 57 15.56 10.27 0.18
C PRO A 57 14.23 10.08 -0.54
N GLY A 58 14.22 9.54 -1.77
CA GLY A 58 12.99 9.24 -2.50
C GLY A 58 12.12 8.21 -1.76
N MET A 59 12.72 7.10 -1.31
CA MET A 59 12.02 6.09 -0.51
C MET A 59 11.62 6.59 0.86
N MET A 60 12.45 7.39 1.53
CA MET A 60 12.12 8.01 2.82
C MET A 60 10.88 8.90 2.73
N PHE A 61 10.78 9.67 1.64
CA PHE A 61 9.61 10.51 1.37
C PHE A 61 8.34 9.67 1.15
N LEU A 62 8.41 8.66 0.27
CA LEU A 62 7.25 7.79 -0.03
C LEU A 62 6.82 6.93 1.17
N LEU A 63 7.78 6.38 1.93
CA LEU A 63 7.50 5.64 3.15
C LEU A 63 6.91 6.55 4.24
N GLY A 64 7.38 7.80 4.32
CA GLY A 64 6.76 8.84 5.15
C GLY A 64 5.29 9.03 4.82
N ILE A 65 4.96 9.19 3.53
CA ILE A 65 3.57 9.31 3.06
C ILE A 65 2.76 8.07 3.43
N TYR A 66 3.33 6.88 3.24
CA TYR A 66 2.62 5.61 3.44
C TYR A 66 2.31 5.34 4.91
N CYS A 67 3.30 5.38 5.81
CA CYS A 67 3.10 5.11 7.23
C CYS A 67 2.22 6.17 7.90
N ALA A 68 2.47 7.45 7.58
CA ALA A 68 1.71 8.54 8.18
C ALA A 68 0.31 8.64 7.57
N GLY A 69 0.12 8.22 6.33
CA GLY A 69 -1.19 8.11 5.69
C GLY A 69 -2.07 7.03 6.34
N GLY A 70 -1.47 5.92 6.77
CA GLY A 70 -2.15 4.91 7.58
C GLY A 70 -2.78 5.51 8.84
N TYR A 71 -2.00 6.27 9.61
CA TYR A 71 -2.45 6.99 10.79
C TYR A 71 -3.39 8.17 10.47
N GLY A 72 -3.08 8.99 9.46
CA GLY A 72 -3.82 10.22 9.16
C GLY A 72 -5.30 9.97 8.87
N GLY A 73 -5.63 8.83 8.25
CA GLY A 73 -7.01 8.40 8.01
C GLY A 73 -7.85 8.20 9.28
N SER A 74 -7.21 7.87 10.40
CA SER A 74 -7.87 7.73 11.69
C SER A 74 -8.40 9.07 12.23
N VAL A 75 -7.78 10.19 11.85
CA VAL A 75 -8.16 11.52 12.33
C VAL A 75 -9.57 11.88 11.86
N SER A 76 -9.86 11.72 10.57
CA SER A 76 -11.20 11.94 10.02
C SER A 76 -12.19 10.86 10.46
N ALA A 77 -11.75 9.61 10.59
CA ALA A 77 -12.59 8.53 11.12
C ALA A 77 -13.11 8.86 12.53
N ILE A 78 -12.25 9.35 13.42
CA ILE A 78 -12.58 9.71 14.80
C ILE A 78 -13.43 10.99 14.88
N LEU A 79 -13.14 12.00 14.06
CA LEU A 79 -13.75 13.32 14.20
C LEU A 79 -15.11 13.45 13.54
N ILE A 80 -15.33 12.78 12.40
CA ILE A 80 -16.50 13.05 11.54
C ILE A 80 -17.16 11.79 10.98
N ASN A 81 -16.84 10.62 11.55
CA ASN A 81 -17.43 9.33 11.16
C ASN A 81 -17.29 9.02 9.65
N THR A 82 -16.26 9.55 9.01
CA THR A 82 -15.97 9.35 7.59
C THR A 82 -14.48 9.13 7.46
N PRO A 83 -14.02 7.88 7.31
CA PRO A 83 -12.60 7.59 7.32
C PRO A 83 -11.94 8.15 6.07
N GLY A 84 -10.77 8.76 6.22
CA GLY A 84 -10.02 9.27 5.07
C GLY A 84 -9.40 8.16 4.23
N THR A 85 -9.11 7.01 4.85
CA THR A 85 -8.58 5.83 4.19
C THR A 85 -9.47 4.60 4.46
N PRO A 86 -9.56 3.63 3.54
CA PRO A 86 -10.35 2.40 3.76
C PRO A 86 -9.90 1.59 4.98
N HIS A 87 -8.65 1.75 5.42
CA HIS A 87 -8.06 1.00 6.54
C HIS A 87 -8.52 1.54 7.90
N ALA A 88 -8.83 2.85 7.99
CA ALA A 88 -9.33 3.49 9.21
C ALA A 88 -10.83 3.27 9.47
N ALA A 89 -11.53 2.55 8.58
CA ALA A 89 -12.96 2.28 8.71
C ALA A 89 -13.31 1.49 9.99
N THR A 90 -12.42 0.63 10.47
CA THR A 90 -12.61 -0.08 11.74
C THR A 90 -12.33 0.81 12.94
N THR A 91 -11.33 1.68 12.85
CA THR A 91 -11.02 2.68 13.88
C THR A 91 -12.19 3.61 14.13
N MET A 92 -12.95 3.94 13.09
CA MET A 92 -14.19 4.70 13.18
C MET A 92 -15.21 4.10 14.17
N LEU A 93 -15.32 2.76 14.24
CA LEU A 93 -16.34 2.05 15.03
C LEU A 93 -16.28 2.37 16.52
N ASP A 94 -15.08 2.60 17.06
CA ASP A 94 -14.88 2.99 18.46
C ASP A 94 -14.36 4.41 18.61
N GLY A 95 -13.55 4.86 17.66
CA GLY A 95 -12.96 6.20 17.65
C GLY A 95 -14.01 7.30 17.64
N HIS A 96 -15.01 7.19 16.76
CA HIS A 96 -16.07 8.20 16.66
C HIS A 96 -16.99 8.21 17.89
N PRO A 97 -17.53 7.07 18.38
CA PRO A 97 -18.31 7.06 19.63
C PRO A 97 -17.53 7.58 20.85
N MET A 98 -16.22 7.31 20.94
CA MET A 98 -15.38 7.87 22.01
C MET A 98 -15.26 9.40 21.90
N SER A 99 -15.17 9.92 20.67
CA SER A 99 -15.19 11.37 20.40
C SER A 99 -16.54 12.01 20.78
N GLU A 100 -17.66 11.37 20.44
CA GLU A 100 -19.02 11.85 20.80
C GLU A 100 -19.24 11.92 22.31
N LYS A 101 -18.60 11.03 23.08
CA LYS A 101 -18.55 11.07 24.55
C LYS A 101 -17.64 12.18 25.11
N GLY A 102 -17.13 13.07 24.27
CA GLY A 102 -16.26 14.16 24.66
C GLY A 102 -14.83 13.74 24.98
N ARG A 103 -14.36 12.57 24.51
CA ARG A 103 -12.99 12.07 24.72
C ARG A 103 -12.15 12.08 23.44
N THR A 104 -12.30 13.13 22.63
CA THR A 104 -11.70 13.24 21.30
C THR A 104 -10.16 13.19 21.32
N LYS A 105 -9.48 13.97 22.17
CA LYS A 105 -8.01 13.93 22.24
C LYS A 105 -7.51 12.60 22.77
N ALA A 106 -8.26 11.94 23.66
CA ALA A 106 -7.91 10.59 24.11
C ALA A 106 -7.96 9.58 22.96
N ALA A 107 -9.04 9.57 22.17
CA ALA A 107 -9.19 8.70 20.99
C ALA A 107 -8.05 8.90 19.98
N LEU A 108 -7.73 10.17 19.65
CA LEU A 108 -6.65 10.51 18.73
C LEU A 108 -5.26 10.10 19.25
N LYS A 109 -5.01 10.20 20.56
CA LYS A 109 -3.77 9.73 21.19
C LYS A 109 -3.66 8.21 21.18
N ILE A 110 -4.75 7.50 21.49
CA ILE A 110 -4.81 6.03 21.44
C ILE A 110 -4.47 5.56 20.03
N ALA A 111 -5.12 6.14 19.02
CA ALA A 111 -4.84 5.85 17.62
C ALA A 111 -3.35 6.08 17.31
N LEU A 112 -2.82 7.26 17.59
CA LEU A 112 -1.40 7.58 17.33
C LEU A 112 -0.43 6.59 17.99
N TYR A 113 -0.65 6.26 19.26
CA TYR A 113 0.23 5.34 19.99
C TYR A 113 0.17 3.93 19.43
N ALA A 114 -1.04 3.45 19.12
CA ALA A 114 -1.26 2.15 18.52
C ALA A 114 -0.65 2.05 17.11
N SER A 115 -0.86 3.06 16.25
CA SER A 115 -0.29 3.11 14.91
C SER A 115 1.24 3.19 14.96
N THR A 116 1.80 3.98 15.88
CA THR A 116 3.26 4.08 16.09
C THR A 116 3.84 2.75 16.52
N PHE A 117 3.21 2.09 17.50
CA PHE A 117 3.67 0.79 18.00
C PHE A 117 3.64 -0.28 16.90
N GLY A 118 2.54 -0.38 16.14
CA GLY A 118 2.44 -1.29 15.00
C GLY A 118 3.46 -1.01 13.90
N GLY A 119 3.67 0.26 13.58
CA GLY A 119 4.66 0.69 12.61
C GLY A 119 6.10 0.34 13.03
N ILE A 120 6.49 0.62 14.27
CA ILE A 120 7.81 0.23 14.81
C ILE A 120 7.95 -1.29 14.84
N PHE A 121 6.93 -2.03 15.28
CA PHE A 121 6.96 -3.49 15.32
C PHE A 121 7.18 -4.11 13.94
N SER A 122 6.48 -3.61 12.92
CA SER A 122 6.64 -4.08 11.54
C SER A 122 7.96 -3.65 10.92
N ALA A 123 8.47 -2.46 11.23
CA ALA A 123 9.79 -2.02 10.77
C ALA A 123 10.92 -2.86 11.38
N LEU A 124 10.81 -3.25 12.66
CA LEU A 124 11.73 -4.21 13.27
C LEU A 124 11.59 -5.59 12.62
N THR A 125 10.36 -6.04 12.37
CA THR A 125 10.13 -7.33 11.70
C THR A 125 10.71 -7.33 10.30
N LEU A 126 10.53 -6.25 9.53
CA LEU A 126 11.19 -6.05 8.23
C LEU A 126 12.72 -6.16 8.35
N LEU A 127 13.32 -5.44 9.30
CA LEU A 127 14.77 -5.43 9.52
C LEU A 127 15.37 -6.81 9.81
N PHE A 128 14.65 -7.67 10.53
CA PHE A 128 15.14 -8.99 10.93
C PHE A 128 14.69 -10.13 10.01
N LEU A 129 13.45 -10.08 9.51
CA LEU A 129 12.85 -11.15 8.71
C LEU A 129 13.20 -11.04 7.23
N ALA A 130 13.28 -9.83 6.66
CA ALA A 130 13.56 -9.69 5.23
C ALA A 130 14.91 -10.28 4.81
N PRO A 131 16.02 -10.08 5.54
CA PRO A 131 17.29 -10.76 5.22
C PRO A 131 17.20 -12.30 5.26
N GLN A 132 16.31 -12.86 6.08
CA GLN A 132 16.11 -14.31 6.15
C GLN A 132 15.31 -14.81 4.94
N VAL A 133 14.24 -14.10 4.58
CA VAL A 133 13.44 -14.40 3.39
C VAL A 133 14.29 -14.25 2.12
N ALA A 134 15.18 -13.25 2.05
CA ALA A 134 16.11 -13.07 0.93
C ALA A 134 17.04 -14.28 0.73
N LYS A 135 17.50 -14.92 1.82
CA LYS A 135 18.33 -16.15 1.71
C LYS A 135 17.54 -17.32 1.14
N VAL A 136 16.26 -17.43 1.45
CA VAL A 136 15.39 -18.45 0.85
C VAL A 136 15.15 -18.12 -0.62
N ALA A 137 14.88 -16.85 -0.93
CA ALA A 137 14.72 -16.33 -2.29
C ALA A 137 15.97 -16.55 -3.16
N ALA A 138 17.16 -16.68 -2.56
CA ALA A 138 18.39 -16.96 -3.28
C ALA A 138 18.39 -18.30 -4.02
N ASN A 139 17.55 -19.25 -3.60
CA ASN A 139 17.44 -20.58 -4.20
C ASN A 139 16.36 -20.65 -5.29
N ILE A 140 15.71 -19.53 -5.61
CA ILE A 140 14.62 -19.44 -6.60
C ILE A 140 15.23 -19.19 -7.98
N GLY A 141 15.04 -20.14 -8.90
CA GLY A 141 15.41 -20.02 -10.31
C GLY A 141 14.34 -19.28 -11.13
N THR A 142 14.53 -19.22 -12.45
CA THR A 142 13.63 -18.50 -13.37
C THR A 142 12.22 -19.09 -13.40
N ALA A 143 12.10 -20.43 -13.39
CA ALA A 143 10.81 -21.12 -13.40
C ALA A 143 10.02 -20.88 -12.10
N GLU A 144 10.70 -20.97 -10.96
CA GLU A 144 10.13 -20.67 -9.65
C GLU A 144 9.71 -19.20 -9.57
N TYR A 145 10.53 -18.27 -10.06
CA TYR A 145 10.23 -16.85 -10.01
C TYR A 145 9.02 -16.48 -10.89
N PHE A 146 8.86 -17.14 -12.04
CA PHE A 146 7.62 -17.03 -12.83
C PHE A 146 6.39 -17.46 -12.00
N LEU A 147 6.46 -18.61 -11.31
CA LEU A 147 5.36 -19.08 -10.46
C LEU A 147 5.11 -18.16 -9.25
N VAL A 148 6.14 -17.54 -8.71
CA VAL A 148 6.05 -16.51 -7.67
C VAL A 148 5.23 -15.31 -8.18
N CYS A 149 5.53 -14.80 -9.38
CA CYS A 149 4.73 -13.74 -10.01
C CYS A 149 3.28 -14.17 -10.27
N VAL A 150 3.06 -15.38 -10.80
CA VAL A 150 1.71 -15.93 -11.03
C VAL A 150 0.93 -16.05 -9.72
N PHE A 151 1.58 -16.48 -8.64
CA PHE A 151 0.98 -16.55 -7.31
C PHE A 151 0.54 -15.18 -6.81
N GLY A 152 1.41 -14.17 -6.89
CA GLY A 152 1.08 -12.79 -6.52
C GLY A 152 -0.13 -12.25 -7.31
N LEU A 153 -0.10 -12.39 -8.65
CA LEU A 153 -1.20 -11.99 -9.52
C LEU A 153 -2.50 -12.74 -9.20
N THR A 154 -2.43 -14.04 -8.92
CA THR A 154 -3.59 -14.88 -8.60
C THR A 154 -4.26 -14.46 -7.30
N ILE A 155 -3.48 -14.24 -6.23
CA ILE A 155 -4.05 -13.81 -4.94
C ILE A 155 -4.73 -12.46 -5.11
N ILE A 156 -4.05 -11.49 -5.73
CA ILE A 156 -4.60 -10.14 -5.83
C ILE A 156 -5.82 -10.12 -6.75
N ALA A 157 -5.78 -10.81 -7.89
CA ALA A 157 -6.95 -10.96 -8.77
C ALA A 157 -8.13 -11.64 -8.05
N GLY A 158 -7.86 -12.61 -7.17
CA GLY A 158 -8.87 -13.36 -6.45
C GLY A 158 -9.54 -12.61 -5.30
N ILE A 159 -8.75 -11.83 -4.55
CA ILE A 159 -9.19 -11.06 -3.38
C ILE A 159 -9.73 -9.68 -3.80
N SER A 160 -9.30 -9.15 -4.95
CA SER A 160 -9.73 -7.83 -5.40
C SER A 160 -11.15 -7.84 -5.96
N GLY A 161 -12.01 -7.04 -5.34
CA GLY A 161 -13.35 -6.75 -5.84
C GLY A 161 -14.35 -7.89 -5.65
N LYS A 162 -15.58 -7.66 -6.14
CA LYS A 162 -16.71 -8.59 -5.93
C LYS A 162 -16.58 -9.86 -6.78
N SER A 163 -16.08 -9.75 -8.01
CA SER A 163 -15.97 -10.86 -8.97
C SER A 163 -14.53 -11.26 -9.22
N MET A 164 -14.23 -12.56 -9.07
CA MET A 164 -12.89 -13.12 -9.29
C MET A 164 -12.51 -13.03 -10.77
N ILE A 165 -13.48 -13.29 -11.65
CA ILE A 165 -13.29 -13.21 -13.10
C ILE A 165 -12.90 -11.79 -13.50
N LYS A 166 -13.58 -10.77 -12.94
CA LYS A 166 -13.21 -9.37 -13.20
C LYS A 166 -11.81 -9.04 -12.70
N GLY A 167 -11.42 -9.57 -11.53
CA GLY A 167 -10.06 -9.43 -11.02
C GLY A 167 -8.99 -10.07 -11.89
N ILE A 168 -9.24 -11.27 -12.43
CA ILE A 168 -8.33 -11.96 -13.36
C ILE A 168 -8.21 -11.18 -14.66
N ILE A 169 -9.33 -10.73 -15.24
CA ILE A 169 -9.33 -9.91 -16.46
C ILE A 169 -8.55 -8.61 -16.21
N SER A 170 -8.73 -7.96 -15.07
CA SER A 170 -7.94 -6.78 -14.68
C SER A 170 -6.44 -7.07 -14.61
N ALA A 171 -6.02 -8.20 -14.01
CA ALA A 171 -4.62 -8.59 -13.99
C ALA A 171 -4.06 -8.85 -15.39
N CYS A 172 -4.80 -9.57 -16.23
CA CYS A 172 -4.44 -9.80 -17.64
C CYS A 172 -4.37 -8.51 -18.45
N LEU A 173 -5.26 -7.55 -18.19
CA LEU A 173 -5.21 -6.23 -18.82
C LEU A 173 -3.93 -5.49 -18.42
N GLY A 174 -3.55 -5.52 -17.14
CA GLY A 174 -2.28 -4.96 -16.68
C GLY A 174 -1.07 -5.61 -17.36
N LEU A 175 -1.05 -6.95 -17.43
CA LEU A 175 -0.01 -7.71 -18.14
C LEU A 175 0.07 -7.31 -19.62
N PHE A 176 -1.06 -7.22 -20.30
CA PHE A 176 -1.13 -6.81 -21.71
C PHE A 176 -0.54 -5.42 -21.91
N ILE A 177 -0.90 -4.46 -21.05
CA ILE A 177 -0.39 -3.08 -21.14
C ILE A 177 1.13 -3.05 -20.91
N SER A 178 1.66 -3.90 -20.03
CA SER A 178 3.11 -4.02 -19.82
C SER A 178 3.88 -4.57 -21.03
N CYS A 179 3.20 -5.26 -21.95
CA CYS A 179 3.80 -5.78 -23.19
C CYS A 179 3.96 -4.70 -24.28
N ILE A 180 3.32 -3.53 -24.12
CA ILE A 180 3.41 -2.43 -25.09
C ILE A 180 4.83 -1.87 -25.10
N GLY A 181 5.47 -1.84 -26.26
CA GLY A 181 6.83 -1.35 -26.48
C GLY A 181 7.79 -2.44 -26.97
N ALA A 182 9.09 -2.19 -26.81
CA ALA A 182 10.14 -3.10 -27.24
C ALA A 182 10.14 -4.40 -26.43
N ASP A 183 10.24 -5.53 -27.12
CA ASP A 183 10.42 -6.83 -26.51
C ASP A 183 11.73 -6.91 -25.71
N PRO A 184 11.72 -7.32 -24.42
CA PRO A 184 12.92 -7.28 -23.59
C PRO A 184 14.01 -8.28 -24.00
N GLN A 185 13.70 -9.26 -24.86
CA GLN A 185 14.66 -10.27 -25.31
C GLN A 185 15.10 -10.08 -26.77
N THR A 186 14.18 -9.67 -27.63
CA THR A 186 14.40 -9.59 -29.09
C THR A 186 14.42 -8.16 -29.62
N SER A 187 14.06 -7.17 -28.79
CA SER A 187 13.89 -5.76 -29.17
C SER A 187 12.88 -5.52 -30.30
N TYR A 188 12.01 -6.49 -30.58
CA TYR A 188 10.94 -6.35 -31.56
C TYR A 188 9.84 -5.41 -31.05
N ASP A 189 9.29 -4.59 -31.94
CA ASP A 189 8.21 -3.65 -31.64
C ASP A 189 6.88 -4.37 -31.37
N ARG A 190 6.33 -4.22 -30.16
CA ARG A 190 5.03 -4.81 -29.81
C ARG A 190 4.01 -3.73 -29.51
N PHE A 191 2.90 -3.74 -30.25
CA PHE A 191 1.78 -2.81 -30.04
C PHE A 191 2.18 -1.32 -30.08
N THR A 192 3.20 -0.97 -30.87
CA THR A 192 3.64 0.42 -31.06
C THR A 192 2.78 1.17 -32.08
N PHE A 193 2.03 0.45 -32.93
CA PHE A 193 1.11 1.01 -33.93
C PHE A 193 1.73 2.11 -34.83
N GLY A 194 3.05 2.03 -35.08
CA GLY A 194 3.79 3.04 -35.86
C GLY A 194 4.10 4.34 -35.09
N ILE A 195 3.73 4.43 -33.81
CA ILE A 195 4.05 5.57 -32.94
C ILE A 195 5.41 5.31 -32.29
N SER A 196 6.46 6.00 -32.76
CA SER A 196 7.83 5.80 -32.26
C SER A 196 7.96 6.00 -30.74
N ARG A 197 7.11 6.85 -30.14
CA ARG A 197 7.09 7.09 -28.69
C ARG A 197 6.70 5.86 -27.88
N LEU A 198 5.88 4.96 -28.44
CA LEU A 198 5.47 3.72 -27.79
C LEU A 198 6.58 2.67 -27.77
N TYR A 199 7.68 2.84 -28.51
CA TYR A 199 8.81 1.91 -28.48
C TYR A 199 9.40 1.75 -27.07
N LEU A 200 9.48 2.84 -26.31
CA LEU A 200 9.93 2.83 -24.91
C LEU A 200 8.88 2.24 -23.94
N GLY A 201 7.72 1.83 -24.47
CA GLY A 201 6.56 1.43 -23.71
C GLY A 201 5.84 2.61 -23.08
N LEU A 202 4.96 2.30 -22.12
CA LEU A 202 4.19 3.28 -21.39
C LEU A 202 4.82 3.50 -20.02
N ASP A 203 5.09 4.75 -19.67
CA ASP A 203 5.65 5.09 -18.38
C ASP A 203 4.65 4.77 -17.26
N LEU A 204 5.17 4.12 -16.23
CA LEU A 204 4.38 3.59 -15.13
C LEU A 204 3.73 4.70 -14.30
N ALA A 205 4.44 5.78 -13.95
CA ALA A 205 3.84 6.92 -13.24
C ALA A 205 2.68 7.51 -14.04
N ILE A 206 2.89 7.71 -15.34
CA ILE A 206 1.91 8.32 -16.25
C ILE A 206 0.63 7.47 -16.35
N CYS A 207 0.78 6.14 -16.45
CA CYS A 207 -0.34 5.21 -16.42
C CYS A 207 -1.08 5.27 -15.09
N LEU A 208 -0.37 5.33 -13.96
CA LEU A 208 -0.95 5.32 -12.62
C LEU A 208 -1.71 6.61 -12.28
N ILE A 209 -1.22 7.76 -12.74
CA ILE A 209 -1.94 9.03 -12.62
C ILE A 209 -3.31 8.93 -13.29
N GLY A 210 -3.38 8.35 -14.50
CA GLY A 210 -4.65 8.12 -15.19
C GLY A 210 -5.51 7.05 -14.49
N LEU A 211 -4.93 5.88 -14.21
CA LEU A 211 -5.64 4.70 -13.70
C LEU A 211 -6.17 4.82 -12.28
N PHE A 212 -5.57 5.68 -11.44
CA PHE A 212 -5.90 5.75 -10.02
C PHE A 212 -6.13 7.19 -9.54
N ALA A 213 -5.26 8.15 -9.87
CA ALA A 213 -5.41 9.50 -9.33
C ALA A 213 -6.61 10.23 -9.95
N LEU A 214 -6.69 10.30 -11.28
CA LEU A 214 -7.78 10.98 -11.98
C LEU A 214 -9.13 10.29 -11.80
N ILE A 215 -9.18 8.95 -11.82
CA ILE A 215 -10.44 8.23 -11.61
C ILE A 215 -11.00 8.44 -10.21
N GLU A 216 -10.17 8.52 -9.16
CA GLU A 216 -10.67 8.73 -7.81
C GLU A 216 -11.31 10.12 -7.67
N ILE A 217 -10.75 11.11 -8.36
CA ILE A 217 -11.33 12.45 -8.45
C ILE A 217 -12.66 12.43 -9.21
N LEU A 218 -12.75 11.71 -10.33
CA LEU A 218 -13.99 11.56 -11.10
C LEU A 218 -15.09 10.90 -10.27
N LYS A 219 -14.78 9.83 -9.53
CA LYS A 219 -15.74 9.18 -8.60
C LYS A 219 -16.25 10.15 -7.55
N LYS A 220 -15.35 10.96 -6.99
CA LYS A 220 -15.73 11.98 -6.00
C LYS A 220 -16.61 13.05 -6.60
N ALA A 221 -16.37 13.46 -7.84
CA ALA A 221 -17.20 14.46 -8.52
C ALA A 221 -18.61 13.94 -8.84
N GLU A 222 -18.78 12.63 -9.01
CA GLU A 222 -20.11 12.01 -9.18
C GLU A 222 -20.92 11.98 -7.88
N LEU A 223 -20.25 11.86 -6.74
CA LEU A 223 -20.87 11.98 -5.42
C LEU A 223 -21.12 13.47 -5.15
N LYS A 224 -22.33 13.86 -4.77
CA LYS A 224 -22.60 15.19 -4.20
C LYS A 224 -22.41 15.08 -2.69
N PRO A 225 -21.21 15.25 -2.12
CA PRO A 225 -21.08 15.24 -0.68
C PRO A 225 -21.85 16.44 -0.12
N ASP A 226 -22.68 16.20 0.89
CA ASP A 226 -23.16 17.27 1.76
C ASP A 226 -21.95 17.98 2.37
N ARG A 227 -22.05 19.30 2.57
CA ARG A 227 -21.01 20.05 3.29
C ARG A 227 -20.82 19.43 4.67
N LEU A 228 -19.66 18.82 4.90
CA LEU A 228 -19.26 18.32 6.20
C LEU A 228 -19.25 19.49 7.20
N LYS A 229 -20.25 19.53 8.08
CA LYS A 229 -20.30 20.51 9.18
C LYS A 229 -19.41 20.02 10.31
N LEU A 230 -18.15 20.45 10.31
CA LEU A 230 -17.25 20.27 11.44
C LEU A 230 -17.55 21.34 12.50
N ASP A 231 -18.12 20.92 13.62
CA ASP A 231 -18.17 21.76 14.83
C ASP A 231 -16.87 21.57 15.62
N THR A 232 -15.82 22.27 15.21
CA THR A 232 -14.50 22.25 15.88
C THR A 232 -14.53 22.76 17.32
N SER A 233 -15.67 23.29 17.80
CA SER A 233 -15.83 23.76 19.19
C SER A 233 -15.81 22.63 20.23
N LYS A 234 -16.00 21.36 19.83
CA LYS A 234 -16.10 20.20 20.75
C LYS A 234 -14.77 19.58 21.22
N ILE A 235 -13.60 20.06 20.78
CA ILE A 235 -12.28 19.51 21.16
C ILE A 235 -11.80 20.10 22.51
N MET A 236 -12.56 19.90 23.58
CA MET A 236 -12.30 20.52 24.89
C MET A 236 -11.68 19.59 25.95
N ASP A 237 -11.50 18.30 25.68
CA ASP A 237 -10.98 17.34 26.67
C ASP A 237 -9.49 17.53 27.00
N ASP A 238 -9.02 17.02 28.13
CA ASP A 238 -7.60 17.06 28.50
C ASP A 238 -6.77 15.95 27.80
N GLY A 239 -7.46 15.03 27.11
CA GLY A 239 -6.88 13.88 26.46
C GLY A 239 -6.15 12.93 27.43
N LYS A 240 -6.57 12.87 28.70
CA LYS A 240 -6.02 11.90 29.65
C LYS A 240 -6.49 10.49 29.28
N ILE A 241 -5.50 9.60 29.20
CA ILE A 241 -5.68 8.15 29.14
C ILE A 241 -5.30 7.64 30.52
N THR A 242 -6.19 6.89 31.16
CA THR A 242 -5.95 6.34 32.49
C THR A 242 -4.87 5.26 32.45
N LYS A 243 -4.22 5.00 33.59
CA LYS A 243 -3.19 3.93 33.67
C LYS A 243 -3.76 2.55 33.32
N ASP A 244 -5.02 2.31 33.66
CA ASP A 244 -5.71 1.07 33.32
C ASP A 244 -5.92 0.94 31.81
N GLU A 245 -6.37 2.00 31.14
CA GLU A 245 -6.51 2.03 29.68
C GLU A 245 -5.17 1.80 28.97
N TYR A 246 -4.07 2.39 29.46
CA TYR A 246 -2.73 2.08 28.92
C TYR A 246 -2.37 0.60 29.01
N LYS A 247 -2.68 -0.03 30.14
CA LYS A 247 -2.42 -1.46 30.34
C LYS A 247 -3.30 -2.32 29.44
N ARG A 248 -4.57 -1.92 29.26
CA ARG A 248 -5.53 -2.58 28.38
C ARG A 248 -5.13 -2.51 26.90
N MET A 249 -4.48 -1.45 26.45
CA MET A 249 -3.99 -1.34 25.06
C MET A 249 -2.84 -2.28 24.73
N ALA A 250 -1.97 -2.62 25.69
CA ALA A 250 -0.71 -3.30 25.40
C ALA A 250 -0.88 -4.67 24.72
N ARG A 251 -1.84 -5.47 25.19
CA ARG A 251 -2.10 -6.81 24.64
C ARG A 251 -2.74 -6.76 23.24
N PRO A 252 -3.84 -6.00 23.02
CA PRO A 252 -4.40 -5.80 21.69
C PRO A 252 -3.38 -5.22 20.71
N ALA A 253 -2.57 -4.23 21.12
CA ALA A 253 -1.55 -3.63 20.26
C ALA A 253 -0.53 -4.68 19.80
N LEU A 254 0.03 -5.50 20.71
CA LEU A 254 0.98 -6.55 20.36
C LEU A 254 0.38 -7.63 19.44
N LEU A 255 -0.77 -8.18 19.80
CA LEU A 255 -1.42 -9.23 19.00
C LEU A 255 -1.82 -8.71 17.62
N SER A 256 -2.34 -7.48 17.57
CA SER A 256 -2.76 -6.86 16.31
C SER A 256 -1.58 -6.49 15.43
N SER A 257 -0.44 -6.11 16.00
CA SER A 257 0.80 -5.93 15.24
C SER A 257 1.29 -7.24 14.63
N ILE A 258 1.21 -8.36 15.35
CA ILE A 258 1.55 -9.70 14.82
C ILE A 258 0.60 -10.07 13.67
N ILE A 259 -0.71 -9.87 13.87
CA ILE A 259 -1.73 -10.09 12.83
C ILE A 259 -1.43 -9.23 11.60
N GLY A 260 -1.16 -7.94 11.79
CA GLY A 260 -0.83 -7.01 10.71
C GLY A 260 0.43 -7.43 9.95
N VAL A 261 1.45 -7.92 10.65
CA VAL A 261 2.65 -8.46 9.99
C VAL A 261 2.32 -9.71 9.16
N ILE A 262 1.60 -10.68 9.73
CA ILE A 262 1.24 -11.92 9.03
C ILE A 262 0.42 -11.60 7.78
N ILE A 263 -0.60 -10.75 7.92
CA ILE A 263 -1.47 -10.36 6.81
C ILE A 263 -0.67 -9.56 5.77
N GLY A 264 0.14 -8.59 6.19
CA GLY A 264 0.92 -7.74 5.28
C GLY A 264 1.98 -8.48 4.46
N ILE A 265 2.50 -9.62 4.94
CA ILE A 265 3.40 -10.49 4.16
C ILE A 265 2.65 -11.15 3.00
N ILE A 266 1.34 -11.39 3.12
CA ILE A 266 0.53 -12.00 2.08
C ILE A 266 0.20 -10.95 1.01
N PRO A 267 0.58 -11.15 -0.27
CA PRO A 267 0.27 -10.20 -1.32
C PRO A 267 -1.23 -9.97 -1.49
N GLY A 268 -1.66 -8.72 -1.62
CA GLY A 268 -3.04 -8.34 -1.95
C GLY A 268 -4.03 -8.24 -0.80
N THR A 269 -3.59 -8.45 0.44
CA THR A 269 -4.49 -8.42 1.60
C THR A 269 -4.66 -7.02 2.20
N GLY A 270 -3.61 -6.21 2.16
CA GLY A 270 -3.60 -4.79 2.56
C GLY A 270 -3.98 -4.54 4.02
N ALA A 271 -3.92 -3.27 4.43
CA ALA A 271 -4.16 -2.88 5.82
C ALA A 271 -5.64 -2.99 6.26
N SER A 272 -6.60 -2.91 5.32
CA SER A 272 -8.03 -2.97 5.67
C SER A 272 -8.40 -4.33 6.24
N MET A 273 -7.99 -5.42 5.59
CA MET A 273 -8.30 -6.75 6.10
C MET A 273 -7.61 -7.02 7.43
N ALA A 274 -6.38 -6.53 7.60
CA ALA A 274 -5.66 -6.64 8.87
C ALA A 274 -6.39 -5.96 10.01
N SER A 275 -6.86 -4.73 9.81
CA SER A 275 -7.58 -3.98 10.83
C SER A 275 -8.96 -4.56 11.17
N TRP A 276 -9.70 -5.10 10.19
CA TRP A 276 -10.98 -5.78 10.47
C TRP A 276 -10.77 -7.08 11.24
N PHE A 277 -9.82 -7.90 10.79
CA PHE A 277 -9.54 -9.17 11.45
C PHE A 277 -8.98 -8.96 12.87
N SER A 278 -8.09 -7.99 13.07
CA SER A 278 -7.54 -7.68 14.40
C SER A 278 -8.61 -7.15 15.35
N TYR A 279 -9.54 -6.32 14.86
CA TYR A 279 -10.66 -5.81 15.65
C TYR A 279 -11.55 -6.95 16.15
N ASP A 280 -11.91 -7.89 15.27
CA ASP A 280 -12.72 -9.05 15.64
C ASP A 280 -12.02 -9.96 16.66
N VAL A 281 -10.72 -10.21 16.47
CA VAL A 281 -9.90 -10.98 17.42
C VAL A 281 -9.85 -10.27 18.78
N ALA A 282 -9.60 -8.96 18.79
CA ALA A 282 -9.55 -8.16 20.02
C ALA A 282 -10.90 -8.17 20.75
N LYS A 283 -12.02 -7.99 20.02
CA LYS A 283 -13.38 -8.08 20.58
C LYS A 283 -13.64 -9.44 21.20
N ASN A 284 -13.26 -10.52 20.53
CA ASN A 284 -13.50 -11.88 21.02
C ASN A 284 -12.66 -12.22 22.26
N MET A 285 -11.45 -11.68 22.36
CA MET A 285 -10.52 -11.90 23.47
C MET A 285 -10.70 -10.93 24.64
N SER A 286 -11.42 -9.83 24.43
CA SER A 286 -11.64 -8.81 25.44
C SER A 286 -12.53 -9.29 26.58
N ARG A 287 -12.26 -8.77 27.78
CA ARG A 287 -13.15 -8.88 28.94
C ARG A 287 -14.29 -7.85 28.90
N HIS A 288 -14.15 -6.80 28.08
CA HIS A 288 -15.05 -5.66 27.97
C HIS A 288 -15.69 -5.61 26.58
N LYS A 289 -16.35 -6.70 26.18
CA LYS A 289 -16.91 -6.86 24.82
C LYS A 289 -18.02 -5.84 24.51
N GLU A 290 -18.70 -5.40 25.56
CA GLU A 290 -19.76 -4.39 25.57
C GLU A 290 -19.27 -2.99 25.21
N GLU A 291 -17.97 -2.69 25.33
CA GLU A 291 -17.43 -1.38 24.96
C GLU A 291 -17.19 -1.24 23.44
N PHE A 292 -17.07 -2.36 22.70
CA PHE A 292 -16.76 -2.36 21.27
C PHE A 292 -17.95 -1.85 20.44
N GLY A 293 -17.70 -0.89 19.56
CA GLY A 293 -18.73 -0.12 18.85
C GLY A 293 -19.29 1.05 19.66
N HIS A 294 -18.83 1.22 20.90
CA HIS A 294 -19.28 2.25 21.84
C HIS A 294 -18.10 3.04 22.42
N GLY A 295 -16.89 2.94 21.86
CA GLY A 295 -15.72 3.66 22.32
C GLY A 295 -14.76 2.81 23.14
N SER A 296 -14.52 1.56 22.73
CA SER A 296 -13.50 0.69 23.30
C SER A 296 -12.09 1.19 22.96
N VAL A 297 -11.26 1.36 24.01
CA VAL A 297 -9.83 1.67 23.86
C VAL A 297 -9.10 0.50 23.17
N GLU A 298 -9.52 -0.73 23.46
CA GLU A 298 -8.93 -1.95 22.88
C GLU A 298 -9.26 -2.07 21.39
N GLY A 299 -10.46 -1.66 20.98
CA GLY A 299 -10.88 -1.65 19.57
C GLY A 299 -10.07 -0.69 18.72
N ILE A 300 -9.89 0.57 19.19
CA ILE A 300 -9.04 1.56 18.51
C ILE A 300 -7.59 1.06 18.45
N ALA A 301 -7.05 0.56 19.57
CA ALA A 301 -5.68 0.07 19.62
C ALA A 301 -5.43 -1.13 18.69
N ALA A 302 -6.38 -2.07 18.62
CA ALA A 302 -6.28 -3.23 17.74
C ALA A 302 -6.32 -2.85 16.25
N ALA A 303 -7.27 -1.99 15.87
CA ALA A 303 -7.43 -1.55 14.49
C ALA A 303 -6.18 -0.81 13.98
N GLU A 304 -5.68 0.15 14.78
CA GLU A 304 -4.56 1.02 14.39
C GLU A 304 -3.19 0.34 14.47
N SER A 305 -2.97 -0.56 15.44
CA SER A 305 -1.73 -1.34 15.47
C SER A 305 -1.64 -2.30 14.29
N ALA A 306 -2.73 -2.97 13.90
CA ALA A 306 -2.73 -3.81 12.70
C ALA A 306 -2.56 -3.00 11.42
N ASN A 307 -3.25 -1.86 11.31
CA ASN A 307 -3.18 -0.95 10.16
C ASN A 307 -1.73 -0.59 9.84
N ASN A 308 -1.01 -0.02 10.82
CA ASN A 308 0.36 0.41 10.59
C ASN A 308 1.37 -0.73 10.63
N ALA A 309 1.08 -1.87 11.25
CA ALA A 309 1.95 -3.04 11.18
C ALA A 309 2.00 -3.67 9.77
N VAL A 310 0.99 -3.43 8.93
CA VAL A 310 1.05 -3.84 7.52
C VAL A 310 2.12 -3.05 6.76
N THR A 311 2.37 -1.79 7.11
CA THR A 311 3.23 -0.90 6.30
C THR A 311 4.67 -1.41 6.14
N GLY A 312 5.31 -1.88 7.23
CA GLY A 312 6.62 -2.52 7.16
C GLY A 312 6.57 -3.94 6.62
N ALA A 313 5.49 -4.69 6.92
CA ALA A 313 5.35 -6.08 6.53
C ALA A 313 5.18 -6.27 5.02
N THR A 314 4.44 -5.37 4.35
CA THR A 314 4.26 -5.37 2.89
C THR A 314 5.55 -5.15 2.11
N LEU A 315 6.56 -4.55 2.75
CA LEU A 315 7.88 -4.35 2.16
C LEU A 315 8.74 -5.62 2.20
N ILE A 316 8.42 -6.60 3.05
CA ILE A 316 9.17 -7.86 3.15
C ILE A 316 9.14 -8.61 1.81
N PRO A 317 7.96 -9.01 1.26
CA PRO A 317 7.91 -9.68 -0.03
C PRO A 317 8.37 -8.77 -1.17
N LEU A 318 8.15 -7.45 -1.07
CA LEU A 318 8.64 -6.51 -2.07
C LEU A 318 10.16 -6.56 -2.18
N LEU A 319 10.87 -6.28 -1.08
CA LEU A 319 12.32 -6.14 -1.10
C LEU A 319 13.02 -7.47 -1.38
N THR A 320 12.41 -8.59 -1.00
CA THR A 320 13.02 -9.93 -1.05
C THR A 320 12.63 -10.75 -2.29
N LEU A 321 11.42 -10.57 -2.81
CA LEU A 321 10.87 -11.33 -3.94
C LEU A 321 10.40 -10.44 -5.09
N GLY A 322 10.50 -9.12 -4.99
CA GLY A 322 9.97 -8.21 -6.01
C GLY A 322 8.44 -8.19 -6.09
N ILE A 323 7.74 -8.80 -5.15
CA ILE A 323 6.27 -8.85 -5.14
C ILE A 323 5.72 -7.89 -4.10
N PRO A 324 5.01 -6.84 -4.50
CA PRO A 324 4.41 -5.90 -3.57
C PRO A 324 3.28 -6.56 -2.76
N GLY A 325 3.24 -6.24 -1.46
CA GLY A 325 2.19 -6.70 -0.56
C GLY A 325 0.84 -6.02 -0.78
N ASP A 326 0.84 -4.78 -1.28
CA ASP A 326 -0.38 -4.00 -1.55
C ASP A 326 -0.18 -3.00 -2.70
N GLY A 327 -1.22 -2.20 -2.99
CA GLY A 327 -1.18 -1.21 -4.05
C GLY A 327 -0.17 -0.07 -3.81
N CYS A 328 -0.01 0.40 -2.57
CA CYS A 328 0.94 1.48 -2.25
C CYS A 328 2.38 1.02 -2.54
N VAL A 329 2.72 -0.17 -2.06
CA VAL A 329 4.06 -0.75 -2.21
C VAL A 329 4.34 -1.15 -3.66
N ALA A 330 3.32 -1.52 -4.45
CA ALA A 330 3.47 -1.75 -5.89
C ALA A 330 3.92 -0.50 -6.64
N ILE A 331 3.50 0.68 -6.20
CA ILE A 331 3.93 1.96 -6.77
C ILE A 331 5.35 2.30 -6.31
N MET A 332 5.70 1.98 -5.05
CA MET A 332 7.06 2.16 -4.55
C MET A 332 8.07 1.22 -5.23
N LEU A 333 7.65 0.03 -5.67
CA LEU A 333 8.48 -0.85 -6.52
C LEU A 333 8.97 -0.09 -7.76
N SER A 334 8.10 0.70 -8.38
CA SER A 334 8.46 1.56 -9.52
C SER A 334 9.54 2.57 -9.14
N ALA A 335 9.43 3.21 -7.97
CA ALA A 335 10.42 4.17 -7.49
C ALA A 335 11.79 3.52 -7.28
N LEU A 336 11.82 2.29 -6.71
CA LEU A 336 13.04 1.50 -6.55
C LEU A 336 13.67 1.16 -7.91
N MET A 337 12.88 0.62 -8.83
CA MET A 337 13.36 0.19 -10.15
C MET A 337 13.90 1.36 -10.98
N ILE A 338 13.26 2.53 -10.92
CA ILE A 338 13.73 3.75 -11.62
C ILE A 338 15.07 4.23 -11.06
N ASN A 339 15.31 4.00 -9.77
CA ASN A 339 16.61 4.24 -9.14
C ASN A 339 17.64 3.11 -9.38
N GLY A 340 17.34 2.15 -10.27
CA GLY A 340 18.21 1.02 -10.56
C GLY A 340 18.30 -0.01 -9.42
N LEU A 341 17.38 0.04 -8.46
CA LEU A 341 17.27 -0.95 -7.40
C LEU A 341 16.30 -2.03 -7.83
N ASN A 342 16.82 -3.23 -8.12
CA ASN A 342 16.02 -4.39 -8.49
C ASN A 342 15.80 -5.26 -7.26
N PRO A 343 14.57 -5.30 -6.70
CA PRO A 343 14.29 -6.10 -5.52
C PRO A 343 14.42 -7.60 -5.78
N GLY A 344 14.76 -8.35 -4.74
CA GLY A 344 15.25 -9.72 -4.88
C GLY A 344 16.55 -9.94 -4.13
N LEU A 345 17.18 -11.09 -4.35
CA LEU A 345 18.49 -11.41 -3.73
C LEU A 345 19.55 -10.34 -4.06
N SER A 346 19.60 -9.89 -5.32
CA SER A 346 20.58 -8.90 -5.78
C SER A 346 20.58 -7.65 -4.91
N LEU A 347 19.39 -7.17 -4.50
CA LEU A 347 19.28 -5.97 -3.67
C LEU A 347 20.05 -6.12 -2.33
N PHE A 348 20.04 -7.32 -1.74
CA PHE A 348 20.73 -7.60 -0.48
C PHE A 348 22.24 -7.86 -0.66
N THR A 349 22.67 -8.30 -1.83
CA THR A 349 24.07 -8.65 -2.10
C THR A 349 24.86 -7.52 -2.75
N THR A 350 24.24 -6.73 -3.64
CA THR A 350 24.91 -5.67 -4.41
C THR A 350 24.64 -4.26 -3.87
N GLN A 351 23.50 -4.05 -3.21
CA GLN A 351 23.03 -2.72 -2.76
C GLN A 351 22.54 -2.79 -1.30
N GLY A 352 23.19 -3.64 -0.49
CA GLY A 352 22.78 -3.92 0.88
C GLY A 352 22.79 -2.67 1.76
N ASP A 353 23.76 -1.78 1.61
CA ASP A 353 23.83 -0.51 2.31
C ASP A 353 22.58 0.38 2.13
N ILE A 354 22.14 0.59 0.89
CA ILE A 354 20.92 1.35 0.56
C ILE A 354 19.68 0.66 1.15
N MET A 355 19.64 -0.67 1.01
CA MET A 355 18.50 -1.48 1.46
C MET A 355 18.35 -1.46 2.99
N TYR A 356 19.45 -1.63 3.74
CA TYR A 356 19.44 -1.48 5.20
C TYR A 356 19.15 -0.04 5.62
N ALA A 357 19.56 0.97 4.84
CA ALA A 357 19.21 2.37 5.11
C ALA A 357 17.70 2.59 4.98
N ILE A 358 17.04 2.00 3.98
CA ILE A 358 15.59 2.06 3.80
C ILE A 358 14.86 1.39 4.98
N MET A 359 15.29 0.19 5.40
CA MET A 359 14.68 -0.51 6.54
C MET A 359 14.84 0.25 7.85
N LEU A 360 16.05 0.76 8.14
CA LEU A 360 16.31 1.57 9.33
C LEU A 360 15.54 2.89 9.25
N GLY A 361 15.46 3.49 8.07
CA GLY A 361 14.71 4.71 7.81
C GLY A 361 13.24 4.58 8.13
N LEU A 362 12.63 3.40 7.91
CA LEU A 362 11.25 3.13 8.29
C LEU A 362 11.00 3.23 9.81
N LEU A 363 12.00 2.88 10.65
CA LEU A 363 11.91 3.13 12.09
C LEU A 363 11.83 4.63 12.38
N PHE A 364 12.67 5.42 11.72
CA PHE A 364 12.66 6.88 11.86
C PHE A 364 11.38 7.50 11.32
N VAL A 365 10.83 7.02 10.20
CA VAL A 365 9.53 7.43 9.69
C VAL A 365 8.45 7.28 10.76
N ASN A 366 8.40 6.15 11.45
CA ASN A 366 7.42 5.92 12.53
C ASN A 366 7.69 6.79 13.77
N LEU A 367 8.95 7.05 14.10
CA LEU A 367 9.31 7.99 15.17
C LEU A 367 8.89 9.43 14.83
N PHE A 368 9.11 9.89 13.60
CA PHE A 368 8.68 11.22 13.15
C PHE A 368 7.17 11.30 13.02
N MET A 369 6.48 10.22 12.62
CA MET A 369 5.03 10.13 12.67
C MET A 369 4.51 10.31 14.10
N PHE A 370 5.13 9.67 15.09
CA PHE A 370 4.78 9.89 16.50
C PHE A 370 4.97 11.35 16.92
N LEU A 371 6.11 11.95 16.59
CA LEU A 371 6.41 13.34 16.93
C LEU A 371 5.42 14.30 16.26
N GLN A 372 5.24 14.20 14.94
CA GLN A 372 4.32 15.05 14.20
C GLN A 372 2.88 14.81 14.62
N GLY A 373 2.44 13.57 14.80
CA GLY A 373 1.12 13.27 15.34
C GLY A 373 0.92 13.97 16.68
N LYS A 374 1.84 13.83 17.63
CA LYS A 374 1.70 14.42 18.97
C LYS A 374 1.52 15.94 18.94
N TYR A 375 2.25 16.65 18.07
CA TYR A 375 2.23 18.12 18.04
C TYR A 375 1.24 18.71 17.01
N LEU A 376 1.02 18.02 15.88
CA LEU A 376 0.27 18.51 14.73
C LEU A 376 -1.12 17.86 14.58
N THR A 377 -1.54 16.94 15.46
CA THR A 377 -2.91 16.36 15.41
C THR A 377 -3.99 17.45 15.32
N LYS A 378 -3.85 18.56 16.04
CA LYS A 378 -4.80 19.69 15.98
C LYS A 378 -4.85 20.35 14.59
N LEU A 379 -3.72 20.40 13.90
CA LEU A 379 -3.63 20.89 12.53
C LEU A 379 -4.31 19.89 11.58
N PHE A 380 -4.02 18.60 11.71
CA PHE A 380 -4.65 17.56 10.89
C PHE A 380 -6.18 17.55 11.07
N ALA A 381 -6.67 17.77 12.30
CA ALA A 381 -8.09 17.93 12.59
C ALA A 381 -8.73 19.11 11.83
N LYS A 382 -8.01 20.24 11.67
CA LYS A 382 -8.48 21.38 10.89
C LYS A 382 -8.51 21.08 9.40
N VAL A 383 -7.50 20.36 8.90
CA VAL A 383 -7.35 19.97 7.48
C VAL A 383 -8.54 19.11 7.00
N VAL A 384 -9.17 18.33 7.88
CA VAL A 384 -10.41 17.58 7.57
C VAL A 384 -11.52 18.50 7.00
N SER A 385 -11.52 19.78 7.37
CA SER A 385 -12.52 20.76 6.96
C SER A 385 -12.23 21.41 5.59
N ILE A 386 -11.14 21.05 4.92
CA ILE A 386 -10.79 21.65 3.63
C ILE A 386 -11.86 21.25 2.59
N PRO A 387 -12.50 22.23 1.93
CA PRO A 387 -13.51 21.96 0.91
C PRO A 387 -12.95 21.11 -0.24
N GLN A 388 -13.66 20.04 -0.59
CA GLN A 388 -13.28 19.17 -1.73
C GLN A 388 -13.30 19.93 -3.06
N GLU A 389 -14.12 20.98 -3.14
CA GLU A 389 -14.28 21.87 -4.30
C GLU A 389 -13.00 22.64 -4.63
N ILE A 390 -12.14 22.89 -3.63
CA ILE A 390 -10.84 23.54 -3.82
C ILE A 390 -9.76 22.49 -4.11
N LEU A 391 -9.81 21.39 -3.38
CA LEU A 391 -8.78 20.36 -3.43
C LEU A 391 -8.79 19.59 -4.75
N THR A 392 -9.98 19.32 -5.29
CA THR A 392 -10.16 18.58 -6.54
C THR A 392 -9.46 19.26 -7.72
N PRO A 393 -9.73 20.55 -8.05
CA PRO A 393 -9.01 21.25 -9.11
C PRO A 393 -7.50 21.26 -8.92
N ILE A 394 -7.02 21.46 -7.68
CA ILE A 394 -5.58 21.49 -7.37
C ILE A 394 -4.95 20.13 -7.70
N ILE A 395 -5.58 19.03 -7.28
CA ILE A 395 -5.07 17.69 -7.57
C ILE A 395 -5.08 17.41 -9.08
N VAL A 396 -6.14 17.79 -9.80
CA VAL A 396 -6.20 17.62 -11.26
C VAL A 396 -5.07 18.37 -11.96
N ILE A 397 -4.78 19.60 -11.54
CA ILE A 397 -3.65 20.38 -12.05
C ILE A 397 -2.33 19.65 -11.78
N PHE A 398 -2.14 19.12 -10.56
CA PHE A 398 -0.95 18.34 -10.22
C PHE A 398 -0.84 17.03 -11.01
N CYS A 399 -1.94 16.34 -11.30
CA CYS A 399 -1.93 15.15 -12.14
C CYS A 399 -1.39 15.46 -13.55
N PHE A 400 -1.89 16.51 -14.20
CA PHE A 400 -1.44 16.89 -15.54
C PHE A 400 -0.03 17.47 -15.55
N ALA A 401 0.30 18.31 -14.56
CA ALA A 401 1.66 18.82 -14.40
C ALA A 401 2.66 17.69 -14.13
N GLY A 402 2.28 16.73 -13.28
CA GLY A 402 3.05 15.52 -12.96
C GLY A 402 3.31 14.69 -14.21
N ALA A 403 2.25 14.32 -14.94
CA ALA A 403 2.34 13.55 -16.18
C ALA A 403 3.24 14.24 -17.22
N TYR A 404 3.08 15.55 -17.43
CA TYR A 404 3.94 16.31 -18.32
C TYR A 404 5.39 16.33 -17.81
N SER A 405 5.62 16.48 -16.51
CA SER A 405 6.96 16.68 -15.94
C SER A 405 7.90 15.48 -16.07
N VAL A 406 7.36 14.26 -16.20
CA VAL A 406 8.15 13.02 -16.29
C VAL A 406 9.11 13.07 -17.48
N ASN A 407 8.57 13.30 -18.68
CA ASN A 407 9.39 13.38 -19.89
C ASN A 407 9.21 14.68 -20.69
N LYS A 408 8.57 15.70 -20.13
CA LYS A 408 8.25 16.99 -20.79
C LYS A 408 7.51 16.78 -22.12
N SER A 409 6.52 15.89 -22.12
CA SER A 409 5.85 15.42 -23.33
C SER A 409 4.33 15.54 -23.24
N TYR A 410 3.71 16.10 -24.28
CA TYR A 410 2.25 16.12 -24.41
C TYR A 410 1.67 14.73 -24.72
N PHE A 411 2.47 13.84 -25.32
CA PHE A 411 2.05 12.44 -25.52
C PHE A 411 1.72 11.78 -24.18
N ASP A 412 2.54 12.03 -23.16
CA ASP A 412 2.35 11.45 -21.83
C ASP A 412 1.07 11.99 -21.17
N VAL A 413 0.76 13.27 -21.37
CA VAL A 413 -0.52 13.86 -20.93
C VAL A 413 -1.71 13.18 -21.63
N ALA A 414 -1.61 12.92 -22.93
CA ALA A 414 -2.64 12.21 -23.69
C ALA A 414 -2.80 10.75 -23.23
N VAL A 415 -1.70 10.08 -22.90
CA VAL A 415 -1.72 8.74 -22.28
C VAL A 415 -2.45 8.79 -20.95
N THR A 416 -2.10 9.71 -20.04
CA THR A 416 -2.79 9.88 -18.75
C THR A 416 -4.30 10.08 -18.93
N LEU A 417 -4.73 10.92 -19.89
CA LEU A 417 -6.15 11.10 -20.21
C LEU A 417 -6.80 9.82 -20.71
N THR A 418 -6.14 9.10 -21.61
CA THR A 418 -6.64 7.83 -22.16
C THR A 418 -6.84 6.81 -21.05
N PHE A 419 -5.88 6.68 -20.14
CA PHE A 419 -5.97 5.79 -18.99
C PHE A 419 -7.03 6.23 -17.97
N ALA A 420 -7.25 7.54 -17.80
CA ALA A 420 -8.36 8.03 -16.97
C ALA A 420 -9.72 7.62 -17.54
N VAL A 421 -9.91 7.70 -18.86
CA VAL A 421 -11.13 7.23 -19.54
C VAL A 421 -11.28 5.72 -19.41
N ILE A 422 -10.22 4.94 -19.65
CA ILE A 422 -10.23 3.49 -19.47
C ILE A 422 -10.60 3.13 -18.03
N ALA A 423 -9.97 3.76 -17.03
CA ALA A 423 -10.27 3.53 -15.62
C ALA A 423 -11.71 3.90 -15.26
N TRP A 424 -12.25 4.95 -15.85
CA TRP A 424 -13.65 5.33 -15.67
C TRP A 424 -14.60 4.28 -16.22
N LEU A 425 -14.36 3.75 -17.43
CA LEU A 425 -15.15 2.65 -17.98
C LEU A 425 -15.06 1.40 -17.11
N LEU A 426 -13.85 1.01 -16.69
CA LEU A 426 -13.63 -0.15 -15.82
C LEU A 426 -14.32 0.01 -14.47
N TYR A 427 -14.29 1.23 -13.89
CA TYR A 427 -15.01 1.56 -12.67
C TYR A 427 -16.52 1.37 -12.84
N LYS A 428 -17.12 1.90 -13.92
CA LYS A 428 -18.55 1.73 -14.21
C LYS A 428 -18.95 0.26 -14.42
N LEU A 429 -18.01 -0.56 -14.89
CA LEU A 429 -18.19 -1.99 -15.08
C LEU A 429 -17.81 -2.82 -13.83
N ASP A 430 -17.53 -2.21 -12.69
CA ASP A 430 -17.08 -2.86 -11.43
C ASP A 430 -15.81 -3.73 -11.57
N PHE A 431 -14.88 -3.35 -12.45
CA PHE A 431 -13.57 -3.99 -12.52
C PHE A 431 -12.62 -3.41 -11.47
N PRO A 432 -11.92 -4.26 -10.68
CA PRO A 432 -10.96 -3.77 -9.71
C PRO A 432 -9.72 -3.23 -10.44
N THR A 433 -9.23 -2.05 -10.04
CA THR A 433 -8.06 -1.42 -10.66
C THR A 433 -6.73 -1.91 -10.08
N VAL A 434 -6.69 -2.30 -8.80
CA VAL A 434 -5.46 -2.79 -8.13
C VAL A 434 -4.79 -3.98 -8.86
N PRO A 435 -5.52 -5.00 -9.36
CA PRO A 435 -4.90 -6.05 -10.16
C PRO A 435 -4.26 -5.55 -11.47
N ILE A 436 -4.78 -4.47 -12.07
CA ILE A 436 -4.20 -3.87 -13.29
C ILE A 436 -2.82 -3.28 -12.96
N LEU A 437 -2.71 -2.53 -11.86
CA LEU A 437 -1.44 -1.99 -11.37
C LEU A 437 -0.40 -3.08 -11.20
N LEU A 438 -0.79 -4.22 -10.61
CA LEU A 438 0.15 -5.31 -10.38
C LEU A 438 0.53 -6.05 -11.66
N GLY A 439 -0.42 -6.25 -12.57
CA GLY A 439 -0.10 -6.76 -13.90
C GLY A 439 0.87 -5.85 -14.64
N LEU A 440 0.69 -4.52 -14.53
CA LEU A 440 1.55 -3.54 -15.16
C LEU A 440 2.98 -3.57 -14.58
N VAL A 441 3.09 -3.66 -13.25
CA VAL A 441 4.38 -3.67 -12.53
C VAL A 441 5.11 -5.01 -12.70
N LEU A 442 4.41 -6.14 -12.53
CA LEU A 442 5.00 -7.48 -12.56
C LEU A 442 5.08 -8.07 -13.97
N GLY A 443 4.48 -7.46 -14.98
CA GLY A 443 4.31 -8.09 -16.28
C GLY A 443 5.62 -8.35 -17.01
N ASN A 444 6.56 -7.39 -17.02
CA ASN A 444 7.88 -7.60 -17.59
C ASN A 444 8.64 -8.73 -16.87
N MET A 445 8.57 -8.78 -15.53
CA MET A 445 9.20 -9.84 -14.74
C MET A 445 8.57 -11.20 -15.04
N THR A 446 7.24 -11.25 -15.17
CA THR A 446 6.49 -12.47 -15.46
C THR A 446 6.87 -13.01 -16.84
N GLU A 447 6.82 -12.15 -17.86
CA GLU A 447 7.13 -12.52 -19.25
C GLU A 447 8.59 -12.97 -19.41
N THR A 448 9.52 -12.19 -18.85
CA THR A 448 10.95 -12.45 -18.98
C THR A 448 11.33 -13.77 -18.31
N ASN A 449 10.81 -14.05 -17.11
CA ASN A 449 11.10 -15.29 -16.40
C ASN A 449 10.43 -16.50 -17.04
N PHE A 450 9.19 -16.37 -17.52
CA PHE A 450 8.50 -17.42 -18.28
C PHE A 450 9.31 -17.85 -19.51
N ARG A 451 9.70 -16.87 -20.34
CA ARG A 451 10.45 -17.12 -21.56
C ARG A 451 11.84 -17.66 -21.28
N ARG A 452 12.55 -17.11 -20.29
CA ARG A 452 13.87 -17.64 -19.88
C ARG A 452 13.78 -19.08 -19.39
N ALA A 453 12.76 -19.43 -18.61
CA ALA A 453 12.56 -20.80 -18.14
C ALA A 453 12.36 -21.76 -19.32
N LEU A 454 11.50 -21.42 -20.29
CA LEU A 454 11.30 -22.24 -21.48
C LEU A 454 12.54 -22.32 -22.38
N LEU A 455 13.33 -21.26 -22.48
CA LEU A 455 14.60 -21.32 -23.22
C LEU A 455 15.59 -22.29 -22.55
N ILE A 456 15.67 -22.29 -21.22
CA ILE A 456 16.53 -23.21 -20.45
C ILE A 456 16.08 -24.67 -20.63
N SER A 457 14.78 -24.91 -20.76
CA SER A 457 14.22 -26.26 -20.96
C SER A 457 14.04 -26.66 -22.42
N GLU A 458 14.60 -25.90 -23.37
CA GLU A 458 14.45 -26.14 -24.81
C GLU A 458 12.97 -26.25 -25.25
N GLY A 459 12.10 -25.48 -24.61
CA GLY A 459 10.66 -25.43 -24.87
C GLY A 459 9.84 -26.42 -24.06
N ASN A 460 10.44 -27.25 -23.22
CA ASN A 460 9.71 -28.24 -22.42
C ASN A 460 9.02 -27.59 -21.19
N PRO A 461 7.68 -27.60 -21.08
CA PRO A 461 6.97 -27.01 -19.95
C PRO A 461 7.18 -27.76 -18.62
N SER A 462 7.79 -28.95 -18.63
CA SER A 462 8.07 -29.71 -17.41
C SER A 462 8.99 -28.97 -16.43
N ILE A 463 9.69 -27.93 -16.87
CA ILE A 463 10.52 -27.08 -16.01
C ILE A 463 9.70 -26.40 -14.89
N PHE A 464 8.40 -26.16 -15.11
CA PHE A 464 7.53 -25.57 -14.10
C PHE A 464 7.09 -26.57 -13.01
N VAL A 465 7.49 -27.84 -13.09
CA VAL A 465 7.22 -28.86 -12.06
C VAL A 465 8.48 -29.60 -11.62
N SER A 466 9.65 -29.22 -12.13
CA SER A 466 10.91 -29.95 -11.91
C SER A 466 11.58 -29.66 -10.57
N SER A 467 11.13 -28.63 -9.83
CA SER A 467 11.74 -28.19 -8.58
C SER A 467 10.75 -28.23 -7.41
N PRO A 468 11.20 -28.58 -6.19
CA PRO A 468 10.35 -28.54 -5.00
C PRO A 468 9.67 -27.20 -4.76
N TYR A 469 10.36 -26.09 -5.08
CA TYR A 469 9.80 -24.74 -4.96
C TYR A 469 8.68 -24.50 -5.98
N CYS A 470 8.85 -24.97 -7.22
CA CYS A 470 7.81 -24.89 -8.24
C CYS A 470 6.54 -25.63 -7.78
N ILE A 471 6.70 -26.86 -7.29
CA ILE A 471 5.59 -27.66 -6.76
C ILE A 471 4.92 -26.94 -5.58
N ALA A 472 5.69 -26.37 -4.65
CA ALA A 472 5.15 -25.60 -3.53
C ALA A 472 4.31 -24.40 -4.00
N PHE A 473 4.80 -23.59 -4.94
CA PHE A 473 4.03 -22.46 -5.48
C PHE A 473 2.80 -22.90 -6.27
N ILE A 474 2.87 -24.00 -7.02
CA ILE A 474 1.68 -24.56 -7.69
C ILE A 474 0.62 -24.97 -6.66
N ILE A 475 1.01 -25.66 -5.58
CA ILE A 475 0.09 -26.02 -4.48
C ILE A 475 -0.52 -24.76 -3.86
N LEU A 476 0.29 -23.71 -3.62
CA LEU A 476 -0.20 -22.44 -3.08
C LEU A 476 -1.15 -21.72 -4.03
N ILE A 477 -0.89 -21.72 -5.35
CA ILE A 477 -1.77 -21.16 -6.37
C ILE A 477 -3.10 -21.92 -6.40
N ILE A 478 -3.06 -23.25 -6.47
CA ILE A 478 -4.26 -24.09 -6.47
C ILE A 478 -5.05 -23.90 -5.17
N GLY A 479 -4.36 -23.88 -4.02
CA GLY A 479 -4.96 -23.64 -2.71
C GLY A 479 -5.61 -22.27 -2.60
N ALA A 480 -4.95 -21.22 -3.09
CA ALA A 480 -5.51 -19.88 -3.14
C ALA A 480 -6.78 -19.85 -4.00
N VAL A 481 -6.72 -20.38 -5.23
CA VAL A 481 -7.88 -20.46 -6.13
C VAL A 481 -9.03 -21.24 -5.49
N ALA A 482 -8.75 -22.39 -4.87
CA ALA A 482 -9.76 -23.20 -4.20
C ALA A 482 -10.41 -22.47 -3.02
N MET A 483 -9.62 -21.78 -2.19
CA MET A 483 -10.13 -20.96 -1.08
C MET A 483 -11.00 -19.80 -1.57
N ILE A 484 -10.57 -19.11 -2.63
CA ILE A 484 -11.32 -18.01 -3.23
C ILE A 484 -12.66 -18.51 -3.79
N ILE A 485 -12.65 -19.63 -4.53
CA ILE A 485 -13.87 -20.25 -5.07
C ILE A 485 -14.81 -20.65 -3.92
N ARG A 486 -14.28 -21.31 -2.88
CA ARG A 486 -15.06 -21.74 -1.72
C ARG A 486 -15.70 -20.56 -0.98
N SER A 487 -14.96 -19.46 -0.77
CA SER A 487 -15.50 -18.25 -0.16
C SER A 487 -16.68 -17.71 -0.96
N LYS A 488 -16.53 -17.58 -2.28
CA LYS A 488 -17.59 -17.04 -3.14
C LYS A 488 -18.81 -17.95 -3.24
N LEU A 489 -18.62 -19.26 -3.22
CA LEU A 489 -19.73 -20.22 -3.16
C LEU A 489 -20.48 -20.11 -1.83
N ARG A 490 -19.76 -19.93 -0.71
CA ARG A 490 -20.37 -19.71 0.61
C ARG A 490 -21.20 -18.44 0.63
N ASP A 491 -20.66 -17.33 0.10
CA ASP A 491 -21.36 -16.05 0.06
C ASP A 491 -22.64 -16.11 -0.80
N ARG A 492 -22.61 -16.85 -1.92
CA ARG A 492 -23.81 -17.12 -2.74
C ARG A 492 -24.85 -17.98 -2.04
N ASN A 493 -24.43 -18.95 -1.23
CA ASN A 493 -25.36 -19.81 -0.50
C ASN A 493 -26.03 -19.07 0.67
N VAL A 494 -25.30 -18.18 1.35
CA VAL A 494 -25.88 -17.29 2.37
C VAL A 494 -26.90 -16.33 1.75
N GLN A 495 -26.62 -15.79 0.56
CA GLN A 495 -27.58 -14.94 -0.18
C GLN A 495 -28.79 -15.69 -0.78
N LYS A 496 -28.74 -17.02 -0.91
CA LYS A 496 -29.87 -17.83 -1.39
C LYS A 496 -30.72 -18.40 -0.25
N GLY A 497 -30.21 -18.38 0.98
CA GLY A 497 -30.91 -18.84 2.19
C GLY A 497 -31.50 -17.71 3.03
N ALA A 498 -31.24 -16.45 2.67
CA ALA A 498 -31.95 -15.26 3.12
C ALA A 498 -32.89 -14.79 2.01
#